data_AF-U5WYF3-F1
#
_entry.id   AF-U5WYF3-F1
#
_cell.length_a   1.000
_cell.length_b   1.000
_cell.length_c   1.000
_cell.angle_alpha   90.00
_cell.angle_beta   90.00
_cell.angle_gamma   90.00
#
_symmetry.space_group_name_H-M   'P 1'
#
loop_
_entity.id
_entity.type
_entity.pdbx_description
1 polymer ?
#
loop_
_entity_poly.entity_id
_entity_poly.type
_entity_poly.pdbx_seq_one_letter_code
_entity_poly.pdbx_strand_id
1 'polypeptide(L)'
;MRRALCLISAIGWLYAGAACATHQPPAATTSSKSGATSTAPTTMPGTGVALRVYFVRAGKVATAGRNAADPHSSMAAELAVRALLAGPDDFERGIGLSTEIPAATKLLGLNVAGGTATVDLSNDFRADGAALSAVPMQLRVAEVVCTLTQFAGVDQVTITVDGKPLDGAANLKRADVDAVLPRILIESPVPGEAVTSPLKVSGIANVFEGTVTYSVNAPDGAELDQGFTTVTGLEWGNWGPFAFTSNYSTQQHGLGRVTVWEVSMKDGSHRNVYEVPVNF
;
A
#
# COMPACT_ATOMS: atom_id res chain seq x y z
N MET A 1 -36.12 -34.78 42.75
CA MET A 1 -37.57 -34.61 42.83
C MET A 1 -37.88 -33.46 43.79
N ARG A 2 -38.67 -32.46 43.35
CA ARG A 2 -39.41 -31.44 44.15
C ARG A 2 -38.50 -30.46 44.96
N ARG A 3 -38.65 -29.14 44.91
CA ARG A 3 -39.74 -28.22 44.52
C ARG A 3 -39.18 -26.84 44.19
N ALA A 4 -39.80 -26.19 43.22
CA ALA A 4 -39.73 -24.75 42.99
C ALA A 4 -40.76 -24.00 43.87
N LEU A 5 -40.63 -22.67 43.88
CA LEU A 5 -41.63 -21.59 44.05
C LEU A 5 -41.44 -20.68 45.28
N CYS A 6 -41.17 -19.38 45.06
CA CYS A 6 -42.09 -18.27 45.37
C CYS A 6 -41.45 -16.89 45.10
N LEU A 7 -42.13 -16.08 44.27
CA LEU A 7 -41.98 -14.62 44.16
C LEU A 7 -42.48 -13.92 45.42
N ILE A 8 -41.85 -12.81 45.84
CA ILE A 8 -42.55 -11.66 46.46
C ILE A 8 -41.89 -10.35 45.99
N SER A 9 -42.74 -9.45 45.48
CA SER A 9 -42.45 -8.05 45.14
C SER A 9 -42.84 -7.15 46.33
N ALA A 10 -42.09 -6.08 46.60
CA ALA A 10 -42.52 -5.01 47.50
C ALA A 10 -41.94 -3.64 47.10
N ILE A 11 -42.86 -2.68 47.00
CA ILE A 11 -42.70 -1.29 46.58
C ILE A 11 -42.57 -0.38 47.81
N GLY A 12 -41.77 0.69 47.67
CA GLY A 12 -42.07 2.00 48.25
C GLY A 12 -41.08 2.51 49.30
N TRP A 13 -40.54 3.72 49.09
CA TRP A 13 -40.97 4.90 49.84
C TRP A 13 -40.43 6.19 49.21
N LEU A 14 -41.28 7.21 49.29
CA LEU A 14 -41.20 8.54 48.73
C LEU A 14 -40.65 9.49 49.82
N TYR A 15 -39.81 10.47 49.47
CA TYR A 15 -39.68 11.70 50.24
C TYR A 15 -39.60 12.91 49.31
N ALA A 16 -40.50 13.86 49.58
CA ALA A 16 -40.63 15.15 48.95
C ALA A 16 -39.81 16.22 49.68
N GLY A 17 -39.30 17.20 48.94
CA GLY A 17 -38.76 18.45 49.47
C GLY A 17 -39.03 19.57 48.47
N ALA A 18 -39.88 20.52 48.87
CA ALA A 18 -40.35 21.66 48.08
C ALA A 18 -39.39 22.86 48.19
N ALA A 19 -39.29 23.68 47.14
CA ALA A 19 -39.18 25.13 47.26
C ALA A 19 -39.51 25.82 45.92
N CYS A 20 -40.40 26.81 45.99
CA CYS A 20 -40.90 27.63 44.91
C CYS A 20 -40.26 29.02 44.99
N ALA A 21 -39.85 29.60 43.86
CA ALA A 21 -39.71 31.05 43.72
C ALA A 21 -39.88 31.46 42.25
N THR A 22 -40.84 32.35 42.00
CA THR A 22 -41.18 32.98 40.71
C THR A 22 -40.49 34.34 40.60
N HIS A 23 -40.11 34.80 39.39
CA HIS A 23 -40.19 36.23 38.94
C HIS A 23 -39.86 36.40 37.43
N GLN A 24 -40.56 37.35 36.79
CA GLN A 24 -40.68 37.64 35.33
C GLN A 24 -39.57 38.55 34.71
N PRO A 25 -39.53 38.73 33.36
CA PRO A 25 -38.46 39.41 32.57
C PRO A 25 -38.74 40.91 32.29
N PRO A 26 -37.78 41.70 31.75
CA PRO A 26 -37.83 42.09 30.33
C PRO A 26 -36.49 42.49 29.60
N ALA A 27 -36.57 42.49 28.25
CA ALA A 27 -35.95 43.31 27.18
C ALA A 27 -34.44 43.75 27.12
N ALA A 28 -33.84 43.41 25.95
CA ALA A 28 -32.77 44.00 25.10
C ALA A 28 -31.81 45.13 25.58
N THR A 29 -30.51 45.00 25.24
CA THR A 29 -29.65 45.97 24.50
C THR A 29 -28.29 45.34 24.11
N THR A 30 -27.81 45.68 22.90
CA THR A 30 -26.53 45.36 22.23
C THR A 30 -25.26 45.90 22.90
N SER A 31 -24.12 45.18 22.85
CA SER A 31 -22.81 45.68 22.36
C SER A 31 -21.67 44.64 22.47
N SER A 32 -20.89 44.58 21.40
CA SER A 32 -19.69 43.79 21.11
C SER A 32 -18.48 44.04 22.03
N LYS A 33 -17.66 42.98 22.27
CA LYS A 33 -16.19 43.13 22.36
C LYS A 33 -15.43 41.83 22.00
N SER A 34 -14.46 42.05 21.12
CA SER A 34 -13.48 41.13 20.52
C SER A 34 -12.49 40.53 21.51
N GLY A 35 -12.00 39.31 21.22
CA GLY A 35 -10.92 38.65 21.99
C GLY A 35 -10.43 37.32 21.40
N ALA A 36 -9.56 37.43 20.40
CA ALA A 36 -8.49 36.49 20.00
C ALA A 36 -8.84 35.04 19.58
N THR A 37 -8.95 34.86 18.26
CA THR A 37 -8.65 33.62 17.53
C THR A 37 -7.18 33.24 17.73
N SER A 38 -6.94 32.09 18.35
CA SER A 38 -5.64 31.39 18.32
C SER A 38 -5.80 30.08 17.56
N THR A 39 -5.77 30.17 16.23
CA THR A 39 -5.56 29.01 15.35
C THR A 39 -4.08 28.65 15.39
N ALA A 40 -3.71 27.72 16.28
CA ALA A 40 -2.51 26.92 16.06
C ALA A 40 -2.82 25.94 14.92
N PRO A 41 -1.98 25.82 13.87
CA PRO A 41 -2.13 24.76 12.90
C PRO A 41 -1.72 23.46 13.60
N THR A 42 -2.71 22.65 13.99
CA THR A 42 -2.49 21.22 14.17
C THR A 42 -2.24 20.66 12.78
N THR A 43 -0.97 20.59 12.37
CA THR A 43 -0.56 19.71 11.29
C THR A 43 -0.84 18.29 11.77
N MET A 44 -2.01 17.77 11.43
CA MET A 44 -2.21 16.34 11.35
C MET A 44 -1.11 15.77 10.45
N PRO A 45 -0.41 14.69 10.83
CA PRO A 45 0.30 13.87 9.88
C PRO A 45 -0.74 13.42 8.84
N GLY A 46 -0.64 13.95 7.63
CA GLY A 46 -1.56 13.62 6.55
C GLY A 46 -1.50 12.12 6.28
N THR A 47 -2.66 11.49 6.27
CA THR A 47 -2.92 10.14 5.77
C THR A 47 -2.62 10.11 4.26
N GLY A 48 -1.35 10.12 3.88
CA GLY A 48 -0.94 10.05 2.49
C GLY A 48 -0.83 8.58 2.07
N VAL A 49 -1.76 8.07 1.27
CA VAL A 49 -1.51 6.83 0.54
C VAL A 49 -0.35 7.09 -0.42
N ALA A 50 0.71 6.31 -0.25
CA ALA A 50 1.99 6.46 -0.92
C ALA A 50 1.88 6.16 -2.43
N LEU A 51 2.58 6.94 -3.26
CA LEU A 51 2.96 6.48 -4.60
C LEU A 51 3.80 5.23 -4.41
N ARG A 52 3.53 4.19 -5.21
CA ARG A 52 4.41 3.03 -5.21
C ARG A 52 5.58 3.26 -6.14
N VAL A 53 6.73 2.76 -5.77
CA VAL A 53 7.83 2.52 -6.69
C VAL A 53 8.18 1.04 -6.60
N TYR A 54 8.65 0.47 -7.69
CA TYR A 54 8.96 -0.95 -7.76
C TYR A 54 10.46 -1.12 -7.93
N PHE A 55 11.06 -1.79 -6.94
CA PHE A 55 12.48 -2.12 -6.88
C PHE A 55 12.68 -3.62 -7.07
N VAL A 56 13.87 -4.12 -6.74
CA VAL A 56 14.24 -5.53 -6.79
C VAL A 56 14.52 -6.05 -5.39
N ARG A 57 14.02 -7.24 -5.07
CA ARG A 57 14.40 -8.03 -3.88
C ARG A 57 14.55 -9.49 -4.31
N ALA A 58 15.70 -10.08 -4.01
CA ALA A 58 16.01 -11.47 -4.38
C ALA A 58 15.76 -11.79 -5.87
N GLY A 59 16.14 -10.87 -6.76
CA GLY A 59 16.00 -11.03 -8.22
C GLY A 59 14.56 -10.96 -8.75
N LYS A 60 13.63 -10.45 -7.95
CA LYS A 60 12.22 -10.24 -8.31
C LYS A 60 11.77 -8.83 -7.98
N VAL A 61 10.76 -8.34 -8.69
CA VAL A 61 10.14 -7.03 -8.41
C VAL A 61 9.59 -6.99 -6.98
N ALA A 62 9.77 -5.88 -6.28
CA ALA A 62 9.25 -5.63 -4.94
C ALA A 62 8.71 -4.20 -4.79
N THR A 63 7.66 -4.03 -3.99
CA THR A 63 7.00 -2.74 -3.80
C THR A 63 7.70 -1.90 -2.72
N ALA A 64 7.79 -0.60 -2.95
CA ALA A 64 8.27 0.44 -2.05
C ALA A 64 7.32 1.65 -2.07
N GLY A 65 7.41 2.52 -1.06
CA GLY A 65 6.49 3.64 -0.85
C GLY A 65 7.14 5.00 -0.99
N ARG A 66 6.44 5.97 -1.58
CA ARG A 66 6.85 7.37 -1.63
C ARG A 66 5.70 8.27 -1.23
N ASN A 67 5.98 9.27 -0.40
CA ASN A 67 4.97 10.27 -0.05
C ASN A 67 4.75 11.23 -1.22
N ALA A 68 3.49 11.46 -1.59
CA ALA A 68 3.12 12.62 -2.40
C ALA A 68 1.88 13.30 -1.82
N ALA A 69 1.78 14.60 -2.06
CA ALA A 69 0.64 15.41 -1.62
C ALA A 69 -0.66 15.03 -2.35
N ASP A 70 -0.58 14.61 -3.63
CA ASP A 70 -1.72 14.13 -4.41
C ASP A 70 -1.28 12.99 -5.37
N PRO A 71 -1.59 11.72 -5.05
CA PRO A 71 -1.22 10.56 -5.85
C PRO A 71 -2.00 10.44 -7.17
N HIS A 72 -3.05 11.23 -7.37
CA HIS A 72 -3.90 11.20 -8.57
C HIS A 72 -3.61 12.35 -9.55
N SER A 73 -2.69 13.25 -9.19
CA SER A 73 -2.28 14.34 -10.07
C SER A 73 -1.51 13.82 -11.30
N SER A 74 -1.58 14.54 -12.41
CA SER A 74 -0.77 14.23 -13.61
C SER A 74 0.75 14.29 -13.33
N MET A 75 1.16 15.01 -12.27
CA MET A 75 2.55 15.08 -11.82
C MET A 75 2.98 13.85 -10.99
N ALA A 76 2.04 13.04 -10.52
CA ALA A 76 2.35 11.87 -9.69
C ALA A 76 3.14 10.80 -10.46
N ALA A 77 2.84 10.60 -11.75
CA ALA A 77 3.56 9.65 -12.59
C ALA A 77 5.03 10.06 -12.78
N GLU A 78 5.28 11.35 -13.05
CA GLU A 78 6.64 11.87 -13.17
C GLU A 78 7.40 11.77 -11.84
N LEU A 79 6.72 12.11 -10.73
CA LEU A 79 7.29 11.99 -9.39
C LEU A 79 7.65 10.53 -9.05
N ALA A 80 6.80 9.57 -9.41
CA ALA A 80 7.07 8.15 -9.20
C ALA A 80 8.33 7.70 -9.95
N VAL A 81 8.47 8.10 -11.23
CA VAL A 81 9.67 7.76 -12.02
C VAL A 81 10.91 8.43 -11.44
N ARG A 82 10.84 9.71 -11.04
CA ARG A 82 11.97 10.39 -10.40
C ARG A 82 12.38 9.71 -9.09
N ALA A 83 11.40 9.27 -8.30
CA ALA A 83 11.66 8.57 -7.05
C ALA A 83 12.20 7.15 -7.27
N LEU A 84 11.78 6.48 -8.35
CA LEU A 84 12.36 5.22 -8.80
C LEU A 84 13.83 5.40 -9.19
N LEU A 85 14.15 6.41 -10.00
CA LEU A 85 15.52 6.71 -10.43
C LEU A 85 16.44 7.15 -9.28
N ALA A 86 15.88 7.71 -8.19
CA ALA A 86 16.63 8.00 -6.98
C ALA A 86 17.09 6.73 -6.23
N GLY A 87 16.48 5.58 -6.53
CA GLY A 87 16.77 4.29 -5.90
C GLY A 87 16.08 4.09 -4.55
N PRO A 88 16.30 2.91 -3.92
CA PRO A 88 15.76 2.60 -2.60
C PRO A 88 16.42 3.48 -1.52
N ASP A 89 15.70 3.81 -0.46
CA ASP A 89 16.25 4.53 0.71
C ASP A 89 17.04 3.60 1.67
N ASP A 90 17.55 4.15 2.79
CA ASP A 90 18.33 3.39 3.77
C ASP A 90 17.54 2.25 4.43
N PHE A 91 16.26 2.48 4.75
CA PHE A 91 15.41 1.46 5.35
C PHE A 91 15.12 0.34 4.34
N GLU A 92 14.76 0.72 3.11
CA GLU A 92 14.51 -0.19 2.00
C GLU A 92 15.73 -1.06 1.69
N ARG A 93 16.92 -0.45 1.61
CA ARG A 93 18.19 -1.20 1.47
C ARG A 93 18.43 -2.14 2.64
N GLY A 94 18.13 -1.70 3.86
CA GLY A 94 18.26 -2.52 5.08
C GLY A 94 17.41 -3.79 5.07
N ILE A 95 16.28 -3.79 4.35
CA ILE A 95 15.41 -4.95 4.18
C ILE A 95 15.64 -5.69 2.84
N GLY A 96 16.74 -5.37 2.15
CA GLY A 96 17.21 -6.07 0.96
C GLY A 96 16.62 -5.59 -0.37
N LEU A 97 16.02 -4.39 -0.43
CA LEU A 97 15.66 -3.77 -1.71
C LEU A 97 16.90 -3.18 -2.39
N SER A 98 16.99 -3.40 -3.69
CA SER A 98 18.00 -2.85 -4.60
C SER A 98 17.33 -2.37 -5.87
N THR A 99 18.06 -1.68 -6.75
CA THR A 99 17.58 -1.37 -8.11
C THR A 99 18.58 -1.86 -9.12
N GLU A 100 18.10 -2.32 -10.28
CA GLU A 100 18.99 -2.61 -11.42
C GLU A 100 19.23 -1.35 -12.25
N ILE A 101 18.44 -0.28 -12.06
CA ILE A 101 18.58 0.97 -12.82
C ILE A 101 19.91 1.67 -12.45
N PRO A 102 20.77 1.99 -13.43
CA PRO A 102 22.02 2.69 -13.17
C PRO A 102 21.78 4.06 -12.54
N ALA A 103 22.53 4.38 -11.48
CA ALA A 103 22.33 5.62 -10.71
C ALA A 103 22.50 6.92 -11.52
N ALA A 104 23.18 6.86 -12.67
CA ALA A 104 23.35 8.00 -13.58
C ALA A 104 22.14 8.23 -14.51
N THR A 105 21.17 7.32 -14.55
CA THR A 105 19.97 7.44 -15.40
C THR A 105 19.14 8.66 -15.03
N LYS A 106 18.77 9.44 -16.05
CA LYS A 106 17.93 10.64 -15.92
C LYS A 106 16.61 10.43 -16.63
N LEU A 107 15.56 11.01 -16.07
CA LEU A 107 14.29 11.21 -16.77
C LEU A 107 14.41 12.42 -17.70
N LEU A 108 14.30 12.17 -19.01
CA LEU A 108 14.33 13.20 -20.06
C LEU A 108 12.92 13.70 -20.40
N GLY A 109 11.92 12.82 -20.31
CA GLY A 109 10.52 13.17 -20.53
C GLY A 109 9.55 12.05 -20.16
N LEU A 110 8.31 12.42 -19.89
CA LEU A 110 7.21 11.48 -19.68
C LEU A 110 5.96 12.05 -20.35
N ASN A 111 5.32 11.25 -21.19
CA ASN A 111 4.05 11.60 -21.82
C ASN A 111 3.04 10.46 -21.64
N VAL A 112 1.82 10.77 -21.20
CA VAL A 112 0.75 9.79 -21.06
C VAL A 112 -0.38 10.15 -22.02
N ALA A 113 -0.65 9.26 -22.97
CA ALA A 113 -1.70 9.46 -23.96
C ALA A 113 -2.30 8.11 -24.39
N GLY A 114 -3.64 8.04 -24.48
CA GLY A 114 -4.35 6.88 -25.00
C GLY A 114 -4.02 5.56 -24.29
N GLY A 115 -3.92 5.56 -22.96
CA GLY A 115 -3.57 4.37 -22.18
C GLY A 115 -2.08 4.02 -22.15
N THR A 116 -1.23 4.77 -22.86
CA THR A 116 0.22 4.49 -22.95
C THR A 116 1.03 5.58 -22.27
N ALA A 117 1.90 5.20 -21.34
CA ALA A 117 2.95 6.07 -20.81
C ALA A 117 4.24 5.87 -21.62
N THR A 118 4.67 6.89 -22.36
CA THR A 118 5.96 6.92 -23.02
C THR A 118 6.97 7.66 -22.13
N VAL A 119 7.95 6.93 -21.62
CA VAL A 119 9.01 7.44 -20.76
C VAL A 119 10.33 7.50 -21.51
N ASP A 120 10.95 8.67 -21.55
CA ASP A 120 12.25 8.89 -22.17
C ASP A 120 13.33 9.00 -21.10
N LEU A 121 14.33 8.13 -21.17
CA LEU A 121 15.43 8.03 -20.20
C LEU A 121 16.77 8.37 -20.86
N SER A 122 17.77 8.77 -20.09
CA SER A 122 19.13 9.00 -20.63
C SER A 122 19.80 7.68 -21.03
N ASN A 123 20.79 7.77 -21.93
CA ASN A 123 21.64 6.64 -22.35
C ASN A 123 22.15 5.77 -21.19
N ASP A 124 22.35 6.36 -20.00
CA ASP A 124 22.85 5.64 -18.82
C ASP A 124 21.97 4.45 -18.42
N PHE A 125 20.68 4.46 -18.77
CA PHE A 125 19.78 3.31 -18.54
C PHE A 125 20.30 2.00 -19.17
N ARG A 126 21.03 2.10 -20.27
CA ARG A 126 21.65 0.99 -21.01
C ARG A 126 23.18 1.00 -20.92
N ALA A 127 23.77 1.59 -19.87
CA ALA A 127 25.21 1.81 -19.76
C ALA A 127 26.06 0.52 -19.84
N ASP A 128 25.50 -0.62 -19.43
CA ASP A 128 26.15 -1.93 -19.50
C ASP A 128 25.95 -2.66 -20.84
N GLY A 129 25.19 -2.08 -21.77
CA GLY A 129 24.92 -2.67 -23.08
C GLY A 129 24.09 -3.96 -23.03
N ALA A 130 23.45 -4.27 -21.91
CA ALA A 130 22.67 -5.50 -21.75
C ALA A 130 21.45 -5.52 -22.70
N ALA A 131 21.27 -6.62 -23.43
CA ALA A 131 20.08 -6.86 -24.23
C ALA A 131 18.85 -7.10 -23.33
N LEU A 132 17.63 -6.84 -23.83
CA LEU A 132 16.39 -7.07 -23.06
C LEU A 132 16.21 -8.52 -22.58
N SER A 133 16.83 -9.51 -23.23
CA SER A 133 16.78 -10.90 -22.79
C SER A 133 17.63 -11.18 -21.54
N ALA A 134 18.54 -10.27 -21.17
CA ALA A 134 19.36 -10.41 -19.98
C ALA A 134 18.57 -10.01 -18.73
N VAL A 135 18.68 -10.82 -17.67
CA VAL A 135 17.93 -10.63 -16.40
C VAL A 135 18.07 -9.22 -15.81
N PRO A 136 19.25 -8.57 -15.75
CA PRO A 136 19.37 -7.21 -15.24
C PRO A 136 18.52 -6.20 -16.03
N MET A 137 18.51 -6.30 -17.36
CA MET A 137 17.71 -5.43 -18.21
C MET A 137 16.21 -5.70 -18.07
N GLN A 138 15.80 -6.96 -17.92
CA GLN A 138 14.40 -7.31 -17.65
C GLN A 138 13.91 -6.68 -16.34
N LEU A 139 14.73 -6.71 -15.30
CA LEU A 139 14.41 -6.09 -14.01
C LEU A 139 14.30 -4.57 -14.14
N ARG A 140 15.24 -3.88 -14.80
CA ARG A 140 15.14 -2.42 -15.06
C ARG A 140 13.84 -2.05 -15.75
N VAL A 141 13.48 -2.79 -16.79
CA VAL A 141 12.24 -2.58 -17.53
C VAL A 141 11.03 -2.85 -16.63
N ALA A 142 11.04 -3.92 -15.85
CA ALA A 142 9.95 -4.26 -14.94
C ALA A 142 9.73 -3.23 -13.83
N GLU A 143 10.82 -2.68 -13.27
CA GLU A 143 10.78 -1.59 -12.28
C GLU A 143 10.02 -0.38 -12.86
N VAL A 144 10.33 0.02 -14.11
CA VAL A 144 9.65 1.13 -14.80
C VAL A 144 8.20 0.78 -15.15
N VAL A 145 7.95 -0.40 -15.73
CA VAL A 145 6.61 -0.83 -16.15
C VAL A 145 5.66 -0.93 -14.96
N CYS A 146 6.07 -1.58 -13.88
CA CYS A 146 5.22 -1.71 -12.69
C CYS A 146 4.96 -0.34 -12.03
N THR A 147 5.95 0.54 -12.02
CA THR A 147 5.81 1.90 -11.46
C THR A 147 4.82 2.74 -12.26
N LEU A 148 4.84 2.68 -13.58
CA LEU A 148 3.94 3.50 -14.41
C LEU A 148 2.53 2.91 -14.54
N THR A 149 2.40 1.57 -14.60
CA THR A 149 1.09 0.90 -14.71
C THR A 149 0.26 0.91 -13.42
N GLN A 150 0.78 1.48 -12.33
CA GLN A 150 -0.02 1.70 -11.11
C GLN A 150 -1.08 2.80 -11.28
N PHE A 151 -0.88 3.71 -12.24
CA PHE A 151 -1.72 4.90 -12.41
C PHE A 151 -2.94 4.57 -13.25
N ALA A 152 -4.11 5.01 -12.79
CA ALA A 152 -5.33 4.88 -13.56
C ALA A 152 -5.18 5.59 -14.92
N GLY A 153 -5.53 4.90 -16.01
CA GLY A 153 -5.35 5.40 -17.37
C GLY A 153 -3.98 5.11 -18.00
N VAL A 154 -3.12 4.32 -17.33
CA VAL A 154 -1.89 3.75 -17.91
C VAL A 154 -2.02 2.23 -17.96
N ASP A 155 -2.35 1.71 -19.13
CA ASP A 155 -2.49 0.28 -19.39
C ASP A 155 -1.16 -0.36 -19.82
N GLN A 156 -0.28 0.43 -20.44
CA GLN A 156 0.98 -0.03 -21.01
C GLN A 156 2.04 1.07 -21.04
N VAL A 157 3.30 0.67 -21.20
CA VAL A 157 4.47 1.56 -21.13
C VAL A 157 5.36 1.37 -22.34
N THR A 158 5.82 2.47 -22.92
CA THR A 158 6.88 2.47 -23.93
C THR A 158 8.11 3.18 -23.38
N ILE A 159 9.28 2.55 -23.47
CA ILE A 159 10.54 3.12 -23.02
C ILE A 159 11.35 3.59 -24.23
N THR A 160 11.74 4.85 -24.22
CA THR A 160 12.73 5.41 -25.14
C THR A 160 13.98 5.80 -24.37
N VAL A 161 15.11 5.83 -25.07
CA VAL A 161 16.38 6.26 -24.51
C VAL A 161 17.08 7.22 -25.46
N ASP A 162 17.32 8.44 -25.00
CA ASP A 162 17.70 9.63 -25.79
C ASP A 162 16.77 9.86 -27.01
N GLY A 163 15.46 9.79 -26.77
CA GLY A 163 14.43 9.99 -27.80
C GLY A 163 14.31 8.86 -28.83
N LYS A 164 15.08 7.76 -28.70
CA LYS A 164 15.02 6.60 -29.60
C LYS A 164 14.33 5.42 -28.92
N PRO A 165 13.46 4.65 -29.60
CA PRO A 165 12.86 3.44 -29.04
C PRO A 165 13.92 2.48 -28.49
N LEU A 166 13.71 1.97 -27.28
CA LEU A 166 14.47 0.84 -26.77
C LEU A 166 13.86 -0.44 -27.39
N ASP A 167 14.67 -1.19 -28.12
CA ASP A 167 14.23 -2.39 -28.85
C ASP A 167 13.55 -3.38 -27.91
N GLY A 168 12.35 -3.84 -28.26
CA GLY A 168 11.49 -4.73 -27.46
C GLY A 168 10.83 -4.11 -26.21
N ALA A 169 10.96 -2.80 -25.97
CA ALA A 169 10.36 -2.11 -24.82
C ALA A 169 9.21 -1.17 -25.20
N ALA A 170 8.41 -1.55 -26.20
CA ALA A 170 7.24 -0.79 -26.65
C ALA A 170 5.93 -1.45 -26.18
N ASN A 171 4.99 -0.63 -25.70
CA ASN A 171 3.65 -1.05 -25.28
C ASN A 171 3.63 -2.21 -24.27
N LEU A 172 4.61 -2.26 -23.38
CA LEU A 172 4.74 -3.30 -22.37
C LEU A 172 3.68 -3.14 -21.29
N LYS A 173 3.00 -4.25 -20.99
CA LYS A 173 2.08 -4.41 -19.87
C LYS A 173 2.79 -5.12 -18.73
N ARG A 174 2.14 -5.12 -17.57
CA ARG A 174 2.65 -5.85 -16.40
C ARG A 174 2.77 -7.36 -16.64
N ALA A 175 1.89 -7.94 -17.45
CA ALA A 175 1.96 -9.34 -17.85
C ALA A 175 3.21 -9.66 -18.69
N ASP A 176 3.73 -8.69 -19.46
CA ASP A 176 4.89 -8.89 -20.33
C ASP A 176 6.22 -8.97 -19.55
N VAL A 177 6.20 -8.60 -18.26
CA VAL A 177 7.35 -8.70 -17.35
C VAL A 177 7.22 -9.82 -16.31
N ASP A 178 6.31 -10.79 -16.51
CA ASP A 178 6.04 -11.89 -15.56
C ASP A 178 7.29 -12.65 -15.12
N ALA A 179 8.27 -12.82 -16.02
CA ALA A 179 9.50 -13.57 -15.75
C ALA A 179 10.25 -13.08 -14.49
N VAL A 180 10.13 -11.79 -14.17
CA VAL A 180 10.80 -11.16 -13.02
C VAL A 180 9.82 -10.68 -11.93
N LEU A 181 8.53 -10.97 -12.06
CA LEU A 181 7.57 -10.75 -10.99
C LEU A 181 7.58 -11.92 -9.97
N PRO A 182 7.37 -11.64 -8.67
CA PRO A 182 7.19 -12.68 -7.65
C PRO A 182 5.74 -13.16 -7.61
N ARG A 183 5.46 -14.46 -7.60
CA ARG A 183 4.08 -15.01 -7.70
C ARG A 183 3.05 -14.41 -6.72
N ILE A 184 3.50 -13.80 -5.63
CA ILE A 184 2.70 -12.95 -4.75
C ILE A 184 3.44 -11.61 -4.63
N LEU A 185 2.73 -10.51 -4.83
CA LEU A 185 3.24 -9.15 -4.66
C LEU A 185 2.25 -8.33 -3.84
N ILE A 186 2.64 -7.97 -2.61
CA ILE A 186 1.87 -7.04 -1.78
C ILE A 186 2.13 -5.61 -2.27
N GLU A 187 1.07 -4.83 -2.48
CA GLU A 187 1.15 -3.45 -2.96
C GLU A 187 0.68 -2.43 -1.94
N SER A 188 -0.10 -2.85 -0.94
CA SER A 188 -0.43 -2.06 0.24
C SER A 188 -0.64 -3.01 1.42
N PRO A 189 -0.06 -2.72 2.61
CA PRO A 189 0.85 -1.61 2.87
C PRO A 189 2.20 -1.76 2.16
N VAL A 190 2.94 -0.66 2.04
CA VAL A 190 4.34 -0.64 1.58
C VAL A 190 5.31 -0.79 2.77
N PRO A 191 6.57 -1.20 2.54
CA PRO A 191 7.53 -1.34 3.63
C PRO A 191 7.67 -0.07 4.48
N GLY A 192 7.58 -0.24 5.80
CA GLY A 192 7.71 0.86 6.79
C GLY A 192 6.46 1.74 6.93
N GLU A 193 5.39 1.47 6.18
CA GLU A 193 4.14 2.22 6.28
C GLU A 193 3.56 2.13 7.70
N ALA A 194 3.07 3.26 8.21
CA ALA A 194 2.35 3.32 9.47
C ALA A 194 0.94 2.72 9.31
N VAL A 195 0.59 1.74 10.14
CA VAL A 195 -0.64 0.96 10.02
C VAL A 195 -1.42 0.91 11.33
N THR A 196 -2.75 0.87 11.23
CA THR A 196 -3.66 0.73 12.39
C THR A 196 -4.71 -0.33 12.12
N SER A 197 -5.38 -0.82 13.17
CA SER A 197 -6.55 -1.68 13.04
C SER A 197 -7.78 -0.84 12.68
N PRO A 198 -8.61 -1.23 11.68
CA PRO A 198 -8.42 -2.35 10.76
C PRO A 198 -7.33 -2.09 9.71
N LEU A 199 -6.46 -3.08 9.51
CA LEU A 199 -5.40 -3.03 8.50
C LEU A 199 -5.91 -3.61 7.17
N LYS A 200 -5.97 -2.77 6.14
CA LYS A 200 -6.27 -3.21 4.77
C LYS A 200 -4.99 -3.65 4.08
N VAL A 201 -5.03 -4.83 3.47
CA VAL A 201 -3.93 -5.37 2.68
C VAL A 201 -4.44 -5.70 1.29
N SER A 202 -3.68 -5.34 0.27
CA SER A 202 -3.98 -5.64 -1.12
C SER A 202 -2.73 -5.88 -1.94
N GLY A 203 -2.86 -6.66 -2.99
CA GLY A 203 -1.79 -6.93 -3.92
C GLY A 203 -2.27 -7.72 -5.13
N ILE A 204 -1.32 -8.28 -5.85
CA ILE A 204 -1.58 -9.19 -6.97
C ILE A 204 -0.90 -10.53 -6.75
N ALA A 205 -1.51 -11.60 -7.25
CA ALA A 205 -0.93 -12.92 -7.19
C ALA A 205 -1.29 -13.75 -8.43
N ASN A 206 -0.40 -14.69 -8.74
CA ASN A 206 -0.59 -15.77 -9.71
C ASN A 206 -0.13 -17.07 -9.02
N VAL A 207 -1.05 -17.71 -8.29
CA VAL A 207 -0.80 -18.87 -7.43
C VAL A 207 -1.77 -19.99 -7.78
N PHE A 208 -1.41 -21.23 -7.42
CA PHE A 208 -2.25 -22.39 -7.65
C PHE A 208 -3.59 -22.25 -6.90
N GLU A 209 -4.69 -22.64 -7.57
CA GLU A 209 -6.08 -22.51 -7.07
C GLU A 209 -6.51 -21.07 -6.69
N GLY A 210 -5.69 -20.06 -6.98
CA GLY A 210 -6.01 -18.67 -6.69
C GLY A 210 -6.20 -18.36 -5.22
N THR A 211 -5.57 -19.11 -4.31
CA THR A 211 -5.72 -18.91 -2.87
C THR A 211 -4.38 -18.49 -2.25
N VAL A 212 -4.41 -17.43 -1.45
CA VAL A 212 -3.27 -16.98 -0.65
C VAL A 212 -3.63 -16.99 0.83
N THR A 213 -2.68 -17.42 1.66
CA THR A 213 -2.77 -17.39 3.12
C THR A 213 -1.97 -16.20 3.64
N TYR A 214 -2.41 -15.58 4.72
CA TYR A 214 -1.73 -14.44 5.33
C TYR A 214 -1.58 -14.59 6.84
N SER A 215 -0.59 -13.87 7.38
CA SER A 215 -0.43 -13.59 8.80
C SER A 215 -0.05 -12.12 9.00
N VAL A 216 -0.55 -11.55 10.09
CA VAL A 216 -0.14 -10.23 10.59
C VAL A 216 0.50 -10.45 11.95
N ASN A 217 1.76 -10.06 12.09
CA ASN A 217 2.57 -10.31 13.28
C ASN A 217 3.01 -8.99 13.92
N ALA A 218 2.92 -8.93 15.23
CA ALA A 218 3.41 -7.84 16.07
C ALA A 218 4.95 -7.77 16.06
N PRO A 219 5.55 -6.68 16.59
CA PRO A 219 7.00 -6.53 16.63
C PRO A 219 7.76 -7.59 17.42
N ASP A 220 7.12 -8.20 18.42
CA ASP A 220 7.67 -9.32 19.20
C ASP A 220 7.48 -10.69 18.52
N GLY A 221 6.84 -10.71 17.35
CA GLY A 221 6.51 -11.92 16.58
C GLY A 221 5.16 -12.53 16.92
N ALA A 222 4.42 -12.02 17.91
CA ALA A 222 3.09 -12.52 18.23
C ALA A 222 2.14 -12.37 17.04
N GLU A 223 1.37 -13.42 16.74
CA GLU A 223 0.36 -13.35 15.69
C GLU A 223 -0.84 -12.53 16.16
N LEU A 224 -1.12 -11.44 15.44
CA LEU A 224 -2.28 -10.57 15.68
C LEU A 224 -3.52 -11.09 14.94
N ASP A 225 -3.31 -11.67 13.77
CA ASP A 225 -4.35 -12.22 12.91
C ASP A 225 -3.74 -13.15 11.85
N GLN A 226 -4.53 -14.10 11.37
CA GLN A 226 -4.18 -14.98 10.26
C GLN A 226 -5.43 -15.44 9.51
N GLY A 227 -5.28 -15.77 8.24
CA GLY A 227 -6.38 -16.27 7.45
C GLY A 227 -5.99 -16.52 6.00
N PHE A 228 -6.98 -16.55 5.13
CA PHE A 228 -6.78 -16.69 3.69
C PHE A 228 -7.75 -15.80 2.93
N THR A 229 -7.41 -15.51 1.68
CA THR A 229 -8.29 -14.85 0.72
C THR A 229 -8.08 -15.44 -0.66
N THR A 230 -9.00 -15.16 -1.58
CA THR A 230 -8.91 -15.60 -2.96
C THR A 230 -8.50 -14.46 -3.88
N VAL A 231 -7.73 -14.81 -4.89
CA VAL A 231 -7.40 -13.95 -6.01
C VAL A 231 -8.64 -13.86 -6.90
N THR A 232 -9.08 -12.65 -7.17
CA THR A 232 -10.28 -12.38 -7.96
C THR A 232 -9.94 -12.26 -9.44
N GLY A 233 -10.90 -12.52 -10.32
CA GLY A 233 -10.72 -12.31 -11.77
C GLY A 233 -9.71 -13.24 -12.44
N LEU A 234 -9.41 -14.39 -11.85
CA LEU A 234 -8.52 -15.38 -12.44
C LEU A 234 -9.16 -16.02 -13.67
N GLU A 235 -8.70 -15.59 -14.85
CA GLU A 235 -8.68 -16.43 -16.04
C GLU A 235 -7.41 -17.29 -15.98
N TRP A 236 -7.48 -18.56 -16.41
CA TRP A 236 -6.44 -19.57 -16.19
C TRP A 236 -5.01 -19.05 -16.45
N GLY A 237 -4.19 -19.04 -15.39
CA GLY A 237 -2.77 -18.71 -15.45
C GLY A 237 -2.42 -17.22 -15.46
N ASN A 238 -3.39 -16.32 -15.26
CA ASN A 238 -3.15 -14.88 -15.23
C ASN A 238 -3.02 -14.34 -13.80
N TRP A 239 -2.39 -13.18 -13.65
CA TRP A 239 -2.36 -12.43 -12.39
C TRP A 239 -3.73 -11.87 -12.07
N GLY A 240 -4.12 -11.92 -10.81
CA GLY A 240 -5.32 -11.24 -10.33
C GLY A 240 -5.07 -10.51 -9.01
N PRO A 241 -5.95 -9.56 -8.65
CA PRO A 241 -5.86 -8.87 -7.38
C PRO A 241 -6.40 -9.74 -6.24
N PHE A 242 -5.76 -9.64 -5.08
CA PHE A 242 -6.29 -10.10 -3.80
C PHE A 242 -6.39 -8.92 -2.84
N ALA A 243 -7.32 -9.03 -1.88
CA ALA A 243 -7.41 -8.10 -0.77
C ALA A 243 -7.99 -8.81 0.47
N PHE A 244 -7.61 -8.32 1.64
CA PHE A 244 -8.21 -8.70 2.92
C PHE A 244 -8.14 -7.52 3.90
N THR A 245 -8.90 -7.63 4.99
CA THR A 245 -8.85 -6.68 6.11
C THR A 245 -8.58 -7.46 7.39
N SER A 246 -7.47 -7.13 8.03
CA SER A 246 -7.07 -7.71 9.30
C SER A 246 -7.55 -6.84 10.45
N ASN A 247 -8.16 -7.46 11.45
CA ASN A 247 -8.68 -6.77 12.64
C ASN A 247 -7.98 -7.34 13.87
N TYR A 248 -7.33 -6.47 14.64
CA TYR A 248 -6.72 -6.82 15.92
C TYR A 248 -7.16 -5.85 17.02
N SER A 249 -7.32 -6.35 18.25
CA SER A 249 -8.00 -5.65 19.35
C SER A 249 -7.16 -4.56 20.02
N THR A 250 -5.83 -4.65 19.93
CA THR A 250 -4.90 -3.73 20.59
C THR A 250 -3.93 -3.17 19.57
N GLN A 251 -3.86 -1.84 19.45
CA GLN A 251 -2.86 -1.17 18.64
C GLN A 251 -1.46 -1.53 19.16
N GLN A 252 -0.64 -2.08 18.28
CA GLN A 252 0.76 -2.37 18.59
C GLN A 252 1.61 -1.12 18.35
N HIS A 253 2.87 -1.15 18.76
CA HIS A 253 3.82 -0.07 18.51
C HIS A 253 5.15 -0.62 18.03
N GLY A 254 5.60 -0.15 16.86
CA GLY A 254 6.88 -0.51 16.27
C GLY A 254 6.78 -1.45 15.08
N LEU A 255 7.94 -1.98 14.66
CA LEU A 255 8.07 -2.70 13.40
C LEU A 255 7.58 -4.15 13.53
N GLY A 256 6.37 -4.42 13.02
CA GLY A 256 5.87 -5.78 12.82
C GLY A 256 5.84 -6.14 11.33
N ARG A 257 5.03 -7.13 10.95
CA ARG A 257 5.07 -7.72 9.61
C ARG A 257 3.71 -8.16 9.10
N VAL A 258 3.52 -8.02 7.79
CA VAL A 258 2.49 -8.70 7.01
C VAL A 258 3.18 -9.73 6.13
N THR A 259 2.76 -11.00 6.22
CA THR A 259 3.30 -12.08 5.39
C THR A 259 2.15 -12.71 4.61
N VAL A 260 2.34 -12.94 3.30
CA VAL A 260 1.39 -13.63 2.43
C VAL A 260 2.13 -14.76 1.70
N TRP A 261 1.54 -15.94 1.62
CA TRP A 261 2.16 -17.11 0.98
C TRP A 261 1.14 -18.02 0.30
N GLU A 262 1.64 -18.91 -0.53
CA GLU A 262 0.91 -20.03 -1.10
C GLU A 262 1.21 -21.30 -0.28
N VAL A 263 0.19 -22.08 0.06
CA VAL A 263 0.37 -23.38 0.72
C VAL A 263 0.52 -24.46 -0.34
N SER A 264 1.57 -25.28 -0.26
CA SER A 264 1.74 -26.39 -1.18
C SER A 264 0.72 -27.51 -0.91
N MET A 265 -0.10 -27.83 -1.91
CA MET A 265 -1.02 -28.98 -1.83
C MET A 265 -0.31 -30.35 -1.76
N LYS A 266 1.00 -30.39 -2.00
CA LYS A 266 1.80 -31.62 -1.93
C LYS A 266 2.19 -31.98 -0.49
N ASP A 267 2.60 -30.98 0.30
CA ASP A 267 3.29 -31.20 1.58
C ASP A 267 2.99 -30.14 2.66
N GLY A 268 2.11 -29.16 2.38
CA GLY A 268 1.77 -28.08 3.29
C GLY A 268 2.85 -27.00 3.46
N SER A 269 3.97 -27.09 2.74
CA SER A 269 5.04 -26.08 2.84
C SER A 269 4.60 -24.71 2.34
N HIS A 270 5.16 -23.66 2.94
CA HIS A 270 4.95 -22.29 2.48
C HIS A 270 5.79 -22.06 1.22
N ARG A 271 5.14 -21.61 0.14
CA ARG A 271 5.74 -21.25 -1.14
C ARG A 271 5.45 -19.80 -1.45
N ASN A 272 6.25 -19.22 -2.35
CA ASN A 272 6.02 -17.88 -2.88
C ASN A 272 5.80 -16.81 -1.78
N VAL A 273 6.51 -16.97 -0.66
CA VAL A 273 6.35 -16.13 0.52
C VAL A 273 6.74 -14.69 0.18
N TYR A 274 5.81 -13.77 0.43
CA TYR A 274 6.04 -12.33 0.31
C TYR A 274 5.80 -11.65 1.65
N GLU A 275 6.81 -10.92 2.11
CA GLU A 275 6.81 -10.26 3.41
C GLU A 275 6.98 -8.74 3.24
N VAL A 276 6.20 -7.98 4.02
CA VAL A 276 6.29 -6.53 4.13
C VAL A 276 6.41 -6.15 5.61
N PRO A 277 7.51 -5.50 6.03
CA PRO A 277 7.60 -4.93 7.36
C PRO A 277 6.75 -3.66 7.45
N VAL A 278 6.00 -3.48 8.54
CA VAL A 278 5.05 -2.37 8.74
C VAL A 278 5.21 -1.79 10.14
N ASN A 279 4.89 -0.52 10.31
CA ASN A 279 5.01 0.18 11.60
C ASN A 279 3.63 0.33 12.25
N PHE A 280 3.38 -0.38 13.35
CA PHE A 280 2.14 -0.23 14.12
C PHE A 280 2.21 1.00 15.04
#